data_AF-A0A961MNG8-F1
#
_entry.id   AF-A0A961MNG8-F1
#
_cell.length_a   1.000
_cell.length_b   1.000
_cell.length_c   1.000
_cell.angle_alpha   90.00
_cell.angle_beta   90.00
_cell.angle_gamma   90.00
#
_symmetry.space_group_name_H-M   'P 1'
#
loop_
_entity.id
_entity.type
_entity.pdbx_description
1 polymer ?
#
loop_
_entity_poly.entity_id
_entity_poly.type
_entity_poly.pdbx_seq_one_letter_code
_entity_poly.pdbx_strand_id
1 'polypeptide(L)' 'VLAQIELWSKGEQYENKVYVLPKHLDEKVARLHLAKIGVKLTELRPEQADYIGVSADGPFKPEHYRY' A
#
# COMPACT_ATOMS: atom_id res chain seq x y z
N VAL A 1 -13.46 -3.07 -3.01
CA VAL A 1 -14.22 -1.81 -2.76
C VAL A 1 -13.39 -0.56 -3.02
N LEU A 2 -12.12 -0.48 -2.59
CA LEU A 2 -11.27 0.72 -2.75
C LEU A 2 -11.14 1.23 -4.21
N ALA A 3 -10.96 0.34 -5.19
CA ALA A 3 -10.91 0.75 -6.60
C ALA A 3 -12.20 1.42 -7.09
N GLN A 4 -13.36 0.93 -6.63
CA GLN A 4 -14.65 1.52 -6.98
C GLN A 4 -14.82 2.90 -6.33
N ILE A 5 -14.39 3.04 -5.07
CA ILE A 5 -14.40 4.34 -4.37
C ILE A 5 -13.48 5.35 -5.08
N GLU A 6 -12.28 4.93 -5.50
CA GLU A 6 -11.32 5.79 -6.19
C GLU A 6 -11.84 6.26 -7.55
N LEU A 7 -12.34 5.34 -8.38
CA LEU A 7 -12.92 5.69 -9.68
C LEU A 7 -14.17 6.56 -9.55
N TRP A 8 -15.00 6.32 -8.53
CA TRP A 8 -16.17 7.17 -8.26
C TRP A 8 -15.78 8.57 -7.79
N SER A 9 -14.79 8.68 -6.91
CA SER A 9 -14.44 9.95 -6.25
C SER A 9 -13.47 10.80 -7.08
N LYS A 10 -12.66 10.17 -7.95
CA LYS A 10 -11.60 10.82 -8.72
C LYS A 10 -11.61 10.43 -10.19
N GLY A 11 -12.74 9.99 -10.73
CA GLY A 11 -12.86 9.50 -12.11
C GLY A 11 -12.31 10.46 -13.17
N GLU A 12 -12.44 11.78 -12.95
CA GLU A 12 -11.89 12.82 -13.84
C GLU A 12 -10.36 12.82 -13.96
N GLN A 13 -9.65 12.17 -13.02
CA GLN A 13 -8.18 12.04 -13.02
C GLN A 13 -7.69 10.84 -13.84
N TYR A 14 -8.61 10.03 -14.38
CA TYR A 14 -8.29 8.79 -15.10
C TYR A 14 -8.76 8.89 -16.55
N GLU A 15 -7.86 8.51 -17.46
CA GLU A 15 -8.20 8.34 -18.87
C GLU A 15 -8.78 6.94 -19.11
N ASN A 16 -9.20 6.65 -20.35
CA ASN A 16 -9.61 5.30 -20.76
C ASN A 16 -8.38 4.38 -20.96
N LYS A 17 -7.70 4.05 -19.86
CA LYS A 17 -6.53 3.16 -19.78
C LYS A 17 -6.70 2.16 -18.64
N VAL A 18 -5.84 1.15 -18.60
CA VAL A 18 -5.79 0.18 -17.50
C VAL A 18 -4.84 0.71 -16.43
N TYR A 19 -5.34 0.81 -15.20
CA TYR A 19 -4.58 1.26 -14.04
C TYR A 19 -4.56 0.19 -12.96
N VAL A 20 -3.49 0.17 -12.18
CA VAL A 20 -3.35 -0.66 -10.97
C VAL A 20 -3.43 0.26 -9.76
N LEU A 21 -4.02 -0.22 -8.66
CA LEU A 21 -4.07 0.56 -7.42
C LEU A 21 -2.65 0.80 -6.87
N PRO A 22 -2.38 1.98 -6.30
CA PRO A 22 -1.09 2.27 -5.70
C PRO A 22 -0.79 1.36 -4.50
N LYS A 23 0.47 0.96 -4.34
CA LYS A 23 0.91 -0.04 -3.33
C LYS A 23 0.48 0.29 -1.89
N HIS A 24 0.43 1.56 -1.49
CA HIS A 24 0.01 1.92 -0.13
C HIS A 24 -1.44 1.47 0.18
N LEU A 25 -2.33 1.43 -0.81
CA LEU A 25 -3.70 0.92 -0.63
C LEU A 25 -3.70 -0.60 -0.51
N ASP A 26 -2.82 -1.28 -1.23
CA ASP A 26 -2.65 -2.73 -1.15
C ASP A 26 -2.11 -3.14 0.23
N GLU A 27 -1.08 -2.44 0.71
CA GLU A 27 -0.53 -2.63 2.07
C GLU A 27 -1.58 -2.35 3.16
N LYS A 28 -2.45 -1.34 2.97
CA LYS A 28 -3.56 -1.06 3.88
C LYS A 28 -4.57 -2.20 3.92
N VAL A 29 -4.90 -2.78 2.76
CA VAL A 29 -5.78 -3.96 2.68
C VAL A 29 -5.13 -5.15 3.40
N ALA A 30 -3.86 -5.44 3.14
CA ALA A 30 -3.13 -6.51 3.81
C ALA A 30 -3.13 -6.32 5.34
N ARG A 31 -2.81 -5.11 5.84
CA ARG A 31 -2.79 -4.80 7.27
C ARG A 31 -4.13 -5.08 7.96
N LEU A 32 -5.25 -4.73 7.33
CA LEU A 32 -6.59 -5.00 7.87
C LEU A 32 -6.90 -6.50 7.96
N HIS A 33 -6.46 -7.29 6.99
CA HIS A 33 -6.66 -8.74 6.99
C HIS A 33 -5.74 -9.44 8.01
N LEU A 34 -4.49 -9.00 8.14
CA LEU A 34 -3.52 -9.55 9.09
C LEU A 34 -3.97 -9.37 10.55
N ALA A 35 -4.58 -8.22 10.86
CA ALA A 35 -5.15 -7.96 12.18
C ALA A 35 -6.26 -8.98 12.53
N LYS A 36 -7.08 -9.39 11.55
CA LYS A 36 -8.17 -10.35 11.75
C LYS A 36 -7.68 -11.76 12.07
N ILE A 37 -6.50 -12.14 11.55
CA ILE A 37 -5.87 -13.45 11.79
C ILE A 37 -4.85 -13.44 12.94
N GLY A 38 -4.80 -12.34 13.72
CA GLY A 38 -3.97 -12.24 14.92
C GLY A 38 -2.47 -12.09 14.65
N VAL A 39 -2.07 -11.75 13.43
CA VAL A 39 -0.67 -11.49 13.09
C VAL A 39 -0.21 -10.19 13.73
N LYS A 40 0.97 -10.22 14.36
CA LYS A 40 1.66 -9.02 14.88
C LYS A 40 2.73 -8.59 13.89
N LEU A 41 2.56 -7.41 13.32
CA LEU A 41 3.57 -6.81 12.46
C LEU A 41 4.66 -6.15 13.31
N THR A 42 5.92 -6.27 12.87
CA THR A 42 7.03 -5.52 13.45
C THR A 42 7.00 -4.09 12.92
N GLU A 43 7.16 -3.12 13.82
CA GLU A 43 7.31 -1.72 13.44
C GLU A 43 8.79 -1.38 13.26
N LEU A 44 9.11 -0.74 12.13
CA LEU A 44 10.48 -0.28 11.86
C LEU A 44 10.80 0.92 12.75
N ARG A 45 11.96 0.89 13.41
CA ARG A 45 12.53 2.10 14.01
C ARG A 45 12.99 3.05 12.89
N PRO A 46 13.04 4.38 13.13
CA PRO A 46 13.47 5.35 12.12
C PRO A 46 14.80 4.98 11.44
N GLU A 47 15.79 4.61 12.24
CA GLU A 47 17.11 4.18 11.74
C GLU A 47 17.07 2.97 10.80
N GLN A 48 16.13 2.04 11.03
CA GLN A 48 15.97 0.84 10.19
C GLN A 48 15.30 1.18 8.87
N ALA A 49 14.31 2.08 8.90
CA ALA A 49 13.60 2.57 7.73
C ALA A 49 14.56 3.35 6.82
N ASP A 50 15.35 4.25 7.41
CA ASP A 50 16.40 5.01 6.73
C ASP A 50 17.45 4.08 6.12
N TYR A 51 17.88 3.05 6.85
CA TYR A 51 18.88 2.09 6.37
C TYR A 51 18.46 1.35 5.09
N ILE A 52 17.17 1.01 4.94
CA ILE A 52 16.64 0.33 3.75
C ILE A 52 15.97 1.28 2.75
N GLY A 53 15.99 2.59 3.01
CA GLY A 53 15.48 3.62 2.11
C GLY A 53 13.95 3.60 1.94
N VAL A 54 13.20 3.25 2.99
CA VAL A 54 11.72 3.27 2.98
C VAL A 54 11.18 4.15 4.11
N SER A 55 9.92 4.57 3.99
CA SER A 55 9.21 5.20 5.12
C SER A 55 8.85 4.14 6.18
N ALA A 56 8.82 4.52 7.46
CA ALA A 56 8.36 3.65 8.55
C ALA A 56 6.91 3.17 8.35
N ASP A 57 6.09 3.94 7.62
CA ASP A 57 4.71 3.62 7.28
C ASP A 57 4.52 2.98 5.89
N GLY A 58 5.61 2.81 5.15
CA GLY A 58 5.60 2.30 3.77
C GLY A 58 5.37 3.38 2.70
N PRO A 59 5.26 3.00 1.41
CA PRO A 59 5.32 1.63 0.91
C PRO A 59 6.68 0.98 1.15
N PHE A 60 6.67 -0.29 1.57
CA PHE A 60 7.87 -1.00 2.03
C PHE A 60 8.65 -1.71 0.91
N LYS A 61 8.19 -1.60 -0.34
CA LYS A 61 8.75 -2.29 -1.50
C LYS A 61 8.68 -1.42 -2.76
N PRO A 62 9.68 -1.52 -3.65
CA PRO A 62 9.71 -0.77 -4.90
C PRO A 62 8.65 -1.27 -5.91
N GLU A 63 8.38 -0.46 -6.94
CA GLU A 63 7.27 -0.71 -7.87
C GLU A 63 7.33 -2.07 -8.58
N HIS A 64 8.52 -2.43 -9.05
CA HIS A 64 8.81 -3.67 -9.78
C HIS A 64 8.85 -4.93 -8.91
N TYR A 65 8.63 -4.79 -7.60
CA TYR A 65 8.65 -5.91 -6.66
C TYR A 65 7.45 -6.82 -6.91
N ARG A 66 7.71 -8.14 -6.97
CA ARG A 66 6.72 -9.11 -7.41
C ARG A 66 5.78 -9.59 -6.30
N TYR A 67 6.20 -9.59 -5.02
CA TYR A 67 5.36 -9.80 -3.81
C TYR A 67 6.10 -9.46 -2.53
#